data_AF-A0A6C0HPP4-F1
#
_entry.id   AF-A0A6C0HPP4-F1
#
_cell.length_a   1.000
_cell.length_b   1.000
_cell.length_c   1.000
_cell.angle_alpha   90.00
_cell.angle_beta   90.00
_cell.angle_gamma   90.00
#
_symmetry.space_group_name_H-M   'P 1'
#
loop_
_entity.id
_entity.type
_entity.pdbx_description
1 polymer ?
#
loop_
_entity_poly.entity_id
_entity_poly.type
_entity_poly.pdbx_seq_one_letter_code
_entity_poly.pdbx_strand_id
1 'polypeptide(L)' 'MTKHKTEDYKISAVKYYLNNDKGDGYKKTCKIFDCKKSTLRDWIKRYNSSKNLTKKTETLFLTKLPNHK' A
#
# COMPACT_ATOMS: atom_id res chain seq x y z
N MET A 1 -3.85 19.42 -5.35
CA MET A 1 -3.15 18.15 -5.68
C MET A 1 -3.11 17.24 -4.46
N THR A 2 -3.79 16.10 -4.48
CA THR A 2 -3.67 15.10 -3.40
C THR A 2 -2.32 14.39 -3.51
N LYS A 3 -1.41 14.63 -2.57
CA LYS A 3 -0.14 13.88 -2.49
C LYS A 3 -0.45 12.40 -2.25
N HIS A 4 -0.28 11.58 -3.28
CA HIS A 4 -0.39 10.13 -3.12
C HIS A 4 0.81 9.62 -2.32
N LYS A 5 0.54 8.87 -1.24
CA LYS A 5 1.58 8.16 -0.50
C LYS A 5 2.18 7.05 -1.38
N THR A 6 3.50 6.88 -1.32
CA THR A 6 4.25 5.83 -2.02
C THR A 6 3.82 4.45 -1.54
N GLU A 7 4.17 3.41 -2.30
CA GLU A 7 3.82 2.05 -1.94
C GLU A 7 4.58 1.55 -0.71
N ASP A 8 5.88 1.83 -0.64
CA ASP A 8 6.71 1.47 0.50
C ASP A 8 6.15 2.05 1.80
N TYR A 9 5.63 3.28 1.74
CA TYR A 9 4.97 3.91 2.87
C TYR A 9 3.75 3.10 3.37
N LYS A 10 2.93 2.59 2.45
CA LYS A 10 1.76 1.79 2.78
C LYS A 10 2.16 0.42 3.33
N ILE A 11 3.18 -0.20 2.73
CA ILE A 11 3.72 -1.50 3.19
C ILE A 11 4.27 -1.37 4.60
N SER A 12 5.04 -0.32 4.88
CA SER A 12 5.57 -0.03 6.22
C SER A 12 4.44 0.16 7.24
N ALA A 13 3.37 0.88 6.90
CA ALA A 13 2.22 1.06 7.78
C ALA A 13 1.52 -0.27 8.10
N VAL A 14 1.33 -1.13 7.09
CA VAL A 14 0.71 -2.45 7.27
C VAL A 14 1.60 -3.38 8.09
N LYS A 15 2.90 -3.46 7.79
CA LYS A 15 3.85 -4.27 8.56
C LYS A 15 3.94 -3.81 10.01
N TYR A 16 3.97 -2.50 10.24
CA TYR A 16 3.93 -1.94 11.59
C TYR A 16 2.67 -2.39 12.34
N TYR A 17 1.49 -2.33 11.71
CA TYR A 17 0.26 -2.83 12.32
C TYR A 17 0.32 -4.33 12.63
N LEU A 18 0.81 -5.17 11.70
CA LEU A 18 0.85 -6.63 11.86
C LEU A 18 1.91 -7.11 12.87
N ASN A 19 3.01 -6.38 13.03
CA ASN A 19 4.12 -6.76 13.91
C ASN A 19 3.92 -6.34 15.38
N ASN A 20 2.95 -5.47 15.66
CA ASN A 20 2.62 -5.09 17.03
C ASN A 20 1.63 -6.10 17.62
N ASP A 21 2.18 -7.19 18.16
CA ASP A 21 1.45 -8.26 18.88
C ASP A 21 0.62 -7.71 20.06
N LYS A 22 1.05 -6.58 20.63
CA LYS A 22 0.43 -5.90 21.77
C LYS A 22 -0.51 -4.78 21.34
N GLY A 23 -1.63 -5.13 20.70
CA GLY A 23 -2.92 -4.38 20.78
C GLY A 23 -2.97 -2.90 20.39
N ASP A 24 -1.87 -2.30 19.92
CA ASP A 24 -1.75 -0.87 19.63
C ASP A 24 -2.66 -0.41 18.46
N GLY A 25 -3.12 -1.39 17.66
CA GLY A 25 -4.33 -1.30 16.84
C GLY A 25 -4.31 -0.22 15.75
N TYR A 26 -5.46 -0.06 15.11
CA TYR A 26 -5.62 0.92 14.03
C TYR A 26 -5.31 2.36 14.50
N LYS A 27 -5.61 2.70 15.75
CA LYS A 27 -5.53 4.08 16.25
C LYS A 27 -4.07 4.55 16.35
N LYS A 28 -3.15 3.73 16.86
CA LYS A 28 -1.73 4.10 16.98
C LYS A 28 -1.05 4.14 15.63
N THR A 29 -1.27 3.13 14.79
CA THR A 29 -0.73 3.11 13.41
C THR A 29 -1.21 4.32 12.63
N CYS A 30 -2.49 4.67 12.71
CA CYS A 30 -3.04 5.87 12.08
C CYS A 30 -2.42 7.18 12.60
N LYS A 31 -2.06 7.25 13.89
CA LYS A 31 -1.40 8.43 14.48
C LYS A 31 0.05 8.59 14.00
N ILE A 32 0.78 7.49 13.85
CA ILE A 32 2.18 7.49 13.40
C ILE A 32 2.27 7.75 11.89
N PHE A 33 1.42 7.11 11.11
CA PHE A 33 1.41 7.18 9.65
C PHE A 33 0.42 8.22 9.12
N ASP A 34 -0.13 9.09 9.98
CA ASP A 34 -1.09 10.14 9.60
C ASP A 34 -2.10 9.67 8.54
N CYS A 35 -2.75 8.54 8.83
CA CYS A 35 -3.63 7.87 7.89
C CYS A 35 -4.99 7.58 8.53
N LYS A 36 -6.05 7.51 7.71
CA LYS A 36 -7.38 7.18 8.21
C LYS A 36 -7.49 5.69 8.51
N LYS A 37 -8.27 5.34 9.53
CA LYS A 37 -8.54 3.93 9.91
C LYS A 37 -9.09 3.10 8.76
N SER A 38 -10.02 3.66 7.98
CA SER A 38 -10.58 3.02 6.79
C SER A 38 -9.50 2.72 5.74
N THR A 39 -8.64 3.70 5.48
CA THR A 39 -7.51 3.57 4.55
C THR A 39 -6.55 2.47 4.97
N LEU A 40 -6.17 2.42 6.26
CA LEU A 40 -5.30 1.38 6.79
C LEU A 40 -5.94 -0.01 6.68
N ARG A 41 -7.24 -0.13 6.96
CA ARG A 41 -8.00 -1.38 6.80
C ARG A 41 -7.98 -1.88 5.36
N ASP A 42 -8.18 -0.99 4.40
CA ASP A 42 -8.17 -1.36 2.98
C ASP A 42 -6.76 -1.77 2.51
N TRP A 43 -5.71 -1.14 3.04
CA TRP A 43 -4.33 -1.59 2.80
C TRP A 43 -4.09 -2.97 3.40
N ILE A 44 -4.49 -3.23 4.66
CA ILE A 44 -4.33 -4.55 5.28
C ILE A 44 -5.07 -5.63 4.48
N LYS A 45 -6.33 -5.36 4.08
CA LYS A 45 -7.10 -6.30 3.25
C LYS A 45 -6.38 -6.65 1.95
N ARG A 46 -5.90 -5.65 1.22
CA ARG A 46 -5.15 -5.84 -0.03
C ARG A 46 -3.84 -6.59 0.19
N TYR A 47 -3.11 -6.23 1.24
CA TYR A 47 -1.86 -6.89 1.60
C TYR A 47 -2.06 -8.36 1.98
N ASN A 48 -3.14 -8.71 2.67
CA ASN A 48 -3.44 -10.11 2.99
C ASN A 48 -3.80 -10.93 1.74
N SER A 49 -4.40 -10.32 0.71
CA SER A 49 -4.78 -11.02 -0.53
C SER A 49 -3.63 -11.22 -1.51
N SER A 50 -2.73 -10.24 -1.68
CA SER A 50 -1.67 -10.28 -2.71
C SER A 50 -0.25 -10.08 -2.18
N LYS A 51 -0.08 -9.80 -0.87
CA LYS A 51 1.17 -9.30 -0.25
C LYS A 51 1.81 -8.10 -0.96
N ASN A 52 1.08 -7.45 -1.85
CA ASN A 52 1.59 -6.42 -2.73
C ASN A 52 0.57 -5.29 -2.85
N LEU A 53 0.96 -4.09 -2.41
CA LEU A 53 0.08 -2.91 -2.35
C LEU A 53 0.11 -2.08 -3.62
N THR A 54 0.73 -2.62 -4.68
CA THR A 54 0.81 -1.98 -5.98
C THR A 54 -0.60 -1.63 -6.38
N LYS A 55 -0.75 -0.42 -6.91
CA LYS A 55 -1.89 -0.19 -7.78
C LYS A 55 -1.77 -1.27 -8.86
N LYS A 56 -2.84 -2.03 -9.13
CA LYS A 56 -2.97 -2.66 -10.44
C LYS A 56 -2.89 -1.51 -11.43
N THR A 57 -1.69 -1.16 -11.86
CA THR A 57 -1.47 -0.62 -13.18
C THR A 57 -1.87 -1.79 -14.06
N GLU A 58 -3.13 -1.76 -14.53
CA GLU A 58 -3.42 -2.38 -15.82
C GLU A 58 -2.32 -1.92 -16.76
N THR A 59 -1.39 -2.83 -17.04
CA THR A 59 -0.51 -2.81 -18.20
C THR A 59 0.03 -1.42 -18.58
N LEU A 60 1.09 -0.97 -17.90
CA LEU A 60 2.02 -0.07 -18.55
C LEU A 60 2.84 -0.90 -19.55
N PHE A 61 2.31 -1.01 -20.78
CA PHE A 61 2.95 -1.39 -22.04
C PHE A 61 4.46 -1.71 -21.96
N LEU A 62 4.82 -2.92 -21.55
CA LEU A 62 6.01 -3.62 -22.05
C LEU A 62 5.46 -4.48 -23.19
N THR A 63 5.65 -4.26 -24.49
CA THR A 63 6.72 -3.65 -25.26
C THR A 63 6.13 -3.20 -26.61
N LYS A 64 6.12 -1.89 -26.91
CA LYS A 64 6.08 -1.45 -28.32
C LYS A 64 7.53 -1.18 -28.72
N LEU A 65 8.24 -2.23 -29.12
CA LEU A 65 9.36 -2.07 -30.05
C LEU A 65 8.73 -2.00 -31.44
N PRO A 66 8.66 -0.84 -32.11
CA PRO A 66 8.48 -0.87 -33.56
C PRO A 66 9.76 -1.49 -34.12
N ASN A 67 9.64 -2.71 -34.64
CA ASN A 67 10.64 -3.27 -35.53
C ASN A 67 10.78 -2.30 -36.71
N HIS A 68 11.82 -1.49 -36.68
CA HIS A 68 12.15 -0.59 -37.76
C HIS A 68 13.03 -1.37 -38.74
N LYS A 69 12.45 -1.63 -39.93
CA LYS A 69 13.04 -2.03 -41.22
C LYS A 69 14.43 -2.64 -41.25
#